data_AF-A0A3M1CJ38-F1
#
_entry.id   AF-A0A3M1CJ38-F1
#
_cell.length_a   1.000
_cell.length_b   1.000
_cell.length_c   1.000
_cell.angle_alpha   90.00
_cell.angle_beta   90.00
_cell.angle_gamma   90.00
#
_symmetry.space_group_name_H-M   'P 1'
#
loop_
_entity.id
_entity.type
_entity.pdbx_description
1 polymer ?
#
loop_
_entity_poly.entity_id
_entity_poly.type
_entity_poly.pdbx_seq_one_letter_code
_entity_poly.pdbx_strand_id
1 'polypeptide(L)'
;MPGLFQSLEIGRRALMTYQANLQTIGHNIANVNTPGFTRQRVRLTSTFPESNAIGQFGTGVTVADVRQVRDIFLGRQYREANKSLGNWTYRSKTLQQIESLFNEPGDNTLGTALNRFWDAWSDLSTNPDATNRRAVLNRANEMINHFKQLATQLDDLYTAVDKDLDTMSKDINSLTSVIAQLNNQIAAQELGGKTANDLRDKRDLMIDQLSNLIDVRTIEHSNGTVTVLMGAMMLVDGSDAFEISADVKLESGVQKRSLTWQGTDVELANNNGQLAGLLETRDKIIPAYREKLNELAKAVVTQVNALHRAGYGLDNTTGIDFFDPNFQDAANLRINTEITDDINKIAAAAVPDGYAQNAL
;
A
#
# COMPACT_ATOMS: atom_id res chain seq x y z
N MET A 1 -20.42 -25.16 65.92
CA MET A 1 -20.69 -23.72 65.76
C MET A 1 -19.58 -23.14 64.89
N PRO A 2 -19.89 -22.36 63.84
CA PRO A 2 -18.87 -21.61 63.13
C PRO A 2 -18.26 -20.62 64.14
N GLY A 3 -16.98 -20.79 64.48
CA GLY A 3 -16.32 -19.99 65.51
C GLY A 3 -16.05 -18.55 65.04
N LEU A 4 -15.79 -17.64 65.99
CA LEU A 4 -15.39 -16.25 65.72
C LEU A 4 -14.26 -16.15 64.66
N PHE A 5 -13.33 -17.10 64.68
CA PHE A 5 -12.24 -17.21 63.70
C PHE A 5 -12.73 -17.43 62.26
N GLN A 6 -13.80 -18.20 62.05
CA GLN A 6 -14.36 -18.46 60.72
C GLN A 6 -15.04 -17.20 60.17
N SER A 7 -15.78 -16.45 61.00
CA SER A 7 -16.35 -15.16 60.60
C SER A 7 -15.28 -14.10 60.29
N LEU A 8 -14.20 -14.05 61.09
CA LEU A 8 -13.06 -13.15 60.85
C LEU A 8 -12.33 -13.51 59.55
N GLU A 9 -12.16 -14.81 59.27
CA GLU A 9 -11.53 -15.28 58.04
C GLU A 9 -12.38 -14.96 56.80
N ILE A 10 -13.71 -15.10 56.88
CA ILE A 10 -14.63 -14.66 55.82
C ILE A 10 -14.48 -13.16 55.58
N GLY A 11 -14.44 -12.35 56.65
CA GLY A 11 -14.22 -10.90 56.55
C GLY A 11 -12.87 -10.54 55.92
N ARG A 12 -11.79 -11.23 56.33
CA ARG A 12 -10.44 -11.05 55.78
C ARG A 12 -10.40 -11.36 54.28
N ARG A 13 -10.97 -12.48 53.85
CA ARG A 13 -11.05 -12.88 52.43
C ARG A 13 -11.87 -11.90 51.60
N ALA A 14 -12.99 -11.42 52.14
CA ALA A 14 -13.81 -10.40 51.49
C ALA A 14 -13.02 -9.12 51.27
N LEU A 15 -12.34 -8.59 52.30
CA LEU A 15 -11.52 -7.38 52.18
C LEU A 15 -10.38 -7.53 51.17
N MET A 16 -9.66 -8.64 51.19
CA MET A 16 -8.60 -8.91 50.20
C MET A 16 -9.15 -9.01 48.77
N THR A 17 -10.32 -9.63 48.60
CA THR A 17 -10.98 -9.76 47.30
C THR A 17 -11.46 -8.41 46.76
N TYR A 18 -12.00 -7.54 47.61
CA TYR A 18 -12.40 -6.19 47.20
C TYR A 18 -11.21 -5.25 47.01
N GLN A 19 -10.11 -5.44 47.74
CA GLN A 19 -8.85 -4.73 47.48
C GLN A 19 -8.33 -5.05 46.07
N ALA A 20 -8.33 -6.33 45.67
CA ALA A 20 -7.96 -6.73 44.31
C ALA A 20 -8.89 -6.09 43.25
N ASN A 21 -10.20 -6.03 43.51
CA ASN A 21 -11.13 -5.30 42.63
C ASN A 21 -10.79 -3.81 42.49
N LEU A 22 -10.51 -3.13 43.61
CA LEU A 22 -10.14 -1.72 43.59
C LEU A 22 -8.81 -1.49 42.85
N GLN A 23 -7.84 -2.41 42.99
CA GLN A 23 -6.60 -2.38 42.21
C GLN A 23 -6.88 -2.53 40.71
N THR A 24 -7.74 -3.46 40.29
CA THR A 24 -8.12 -3.59 38.87
C THR A 24 -8.87 -2.36 38.36
N ILE A 25 -9.72 -1.75 39.18
CA ILE A 25 -10.39 -0.47 38.83
C ILE A 25 -9.34 0.64 38.65
N GLY A 26 -8.40 0.78 39.57
CA GLY A 26 -7.30 1.74 39.46
C GLY A 26 -6.46 1.51 38.21
N HIS A 27 -6.13 0.25 37.91
CA HIS A 27 -5.39 -0.13 36.70
C HIS A 27 -6.14 0.24 35.41
N ASN A 28 -7.45 0.00 35.37
CA ASN A 28 -8.31 0.36 34.23
C ASN A 28 -8.38 1.89 34.04
N ILE A 29 -8.53 2.65 35.13
CA ILE A 29 -8.60 4.12 35.05
C ILE A 29 -7.26 4.68 34.58
N ALA A 30 -6.14 4.18 35.12
CA ALA A 30 -4.80 4.63 34.76
C ALA A 30 -4.48 4.38 33.28
N ASN A 31 -5.00 3.28 32.70
CA ASN A 31 -4.70 2.86 31.33
C ASN A 31 -5.82 3.14 30.32
N VAL A 32 -6.86 3.90 30.69
CA VAL A 32 -8.02 4.15 29.80
C VAL A 32 -7.62 4.79 28.47
N ASN A 33 -6.53 5.57 28.44
CA ASN A 33 -6.00 6.24 27.25
C ASN A 33 -4.77 5.54 26.66
N THR A 34 -4.39 4.35 27.17
CA THR A 34 -3.26 3.58 26.64
C THR A 34 -3.71 2.82 25.40
N PRO A 35 -3.10 3.03 24.21
CA PRO A 35 -3.47 2.31 22.99
C PRO A 35 -3.37 0.79 23.16
N GLY A 36 -4.39 0.06 22.68
CA GLY A 36 -4.45 -1.40 22.77
C GLY A 36 -4.84 -1.96 24.14
N PHE A 37 -5.03 -1.13 25.17
CA PHE A 37 -5.44 -1.59 26.50
C PHE A 37 -6.89 -2.10 26.49
N THR A 38 -7.10 -3.29 27.08
CA THR A 38 -8.44 -3.85 27.26
C THR A 38 -8.86 -3.76 28.73
N ARG A 39 -10.10 -3.30 28.98
CA ARG A 39 -10.67 -3.28 30.34
C ARG A 39 -10.60 -4.67 30.96
N GLN A 40 -10.06 -4.75 32.17
CA GLN A 40 -9.97 -5.98 32.94
C GLN A 40 -11.09 -6.08 33.96
N ARG A 41 -11.56 -7.30 34.23
CA ARG A 41 -12.59 -7.59 35.23
C ARG A 41 -12.18 -8.78 36.09
N VAL A 42 -12.23 -8.56 37.41
CA VAL A 42 -12.05 -9.63 38.40
C VAL A 42 -13.28 -10.53 38.40
N ARG A 43 -13.08 -11.84 38.27
CA ARG A 43 -14.15 -12.83 38.47
C ARG A 43 -14.04 -13.37 39.89
N LEU A 44 -15.16 -13.28 40.61
CA LEU A 44 -15.26 -13.78 41.98
C LEU A 44 -15.85 -15.18 41.99
N THR A 45 -15.35 -16.03 42.87
CA THR A 45 -15.92 -17.36 43.13
C THR A 45 -16.03 -17.62 44.63
N SER A 46 -17.06 -18.36 45.05
CA SER A 46 -17.19 -18.82 46.42
C SER A 46 -16.09 -19.84 46.73
N THR A 47 -15.47 -19.74 47.91
CA THR A 47 -14.50 -20.74 48.35
C THR A 47 -15.21 -22.02 48.78
N PHE A 48 -14.50 -23.15 48.77
CA PHE A 48 -15.09 -24.46 49.10
C PHE A 48 -15.76 -24.45 50.48
N PRO A 49 -17.02 -24.89 50.58
CA PRO A 49 -17.75 -24.88 51.84
C PRO A 49 -17.16 -25.90 52.82
N GLU A 50 -17.17 -25.58 54.11
CA GLU A 50 -16.83 -26.53 55.15
C GLU A 50 -18.06 -27.37 55.49
N SER A 51 -17.91 -28.69 55.47
CA SER A 51 -18.98 -29.63 55.81
C SER A 51 -18.83 -30.07 57.27
N ASN A 52 -19.92 -30.05 58.03
CA ASN A 52 -19.98 -30.63 59.37
C ASN A 52 -21.27 -31.45 59.54
N ALA A 53 -21.49 -32.01 60.73
CA ALA A 53 -22.63 -32.89 61.05
C ALA A 53 -24.03 -32.26 60.84
N ILE A 54 -24.11 -30.94 60.62
CA ILE A 54 -25.34 -30.15 60.51
C ILE A 54 -25.54 -29.58 59.10
N GLY A 55 -24.55 -29.70 58.21
CA GLY A 55 -24.62 -29.24 56.82
C GLY A 55 -23.34 -28.57 56.30
N GLN A 56 -23.46 -27.92 55.14
CA GLN A 56 -22.40 -27.14 54.52
C GLN A 56 -22.50 -25.66 54.89
N PHE A 57 -21.38 -25.10 55.35
CA PHE A 57 -21.23 -23.68 55.65
C PHE A 57 -20.28 -23.03 54.64
N GLY A 58 -20.69 -21.92 54.04
CA GLY A 58 -19.86 -21.17 53.09
C GLY A 58 -18.64 -20.53 53.77
N THR A 59 -17.49 -20.58 53.11
CA THR A 59 -16.21 -20.06 53.66
C THR A 59 -15.79 -18.70 53.07
N GLY A 60 -16.73 -18.02 52.42
CA GLY A 60 -16.54 -16.69 51.83
C GLY A 60 -16.29 -16.71 50.32
N VAL A 61 -15.60 -15.68 49.83
CA VAL A 61 -15.33 -15.41 48.41
C VAL A 61 -13.84 -15.25 48.18
N THR A 62 -13.37 -15.61 47.00
CA THR A 62 -12.00 -15.36 46.54
C THR A 62 -12.01 -14.88 45.09
N VAL A 63 -10.88 -14.33 44.64
CA VAL A 63 -10.64 -14.03 43.23
C VAL A 63 -10.34 -15.34 42.50
N ALA A 64 -11.12 -15.66 41.46
CA ALA A 64 -10.86 -16.78 40.58
C ALA A 64 -9.76 -16.44 39.56
N ASP A 65 -9.91 -15.29 38.89
CA ASP A 65 -9.02 -14.77 37.86
C ASP A 65 -9.34 -13.30 37.58
N VAL A 66 -8.42 -12.63 36.88
CA VAL A 66 -8.63 -11.32 36.27
C VAL A 66 -8.53 -11.52 34.78
N ARG A 67 -9.59 -11.21 34.03
CA ARG A 67 -9.65 -11.43 32.58
C ARG A 67 -9.97 -10.16 31.81
N GLN A 68 -9.46 -10.08 30.60
CA GLN A 68 -9.84 -9.07 29.62
C GLN A 68 -11.34 -9.15 29.30
N VAL A 69 -11.99 -8.00 29.18
CA VAL A 69 -13.36 -7.87 28.69
C VAL A 69 -13.28 -7.51 27.21
N ARG A 70 -13.27 -8.53 26.35
CA ARG A 70 -13.18 -8.39 24.90
C ARG A 70 -14.23 -9.22 24.19
N ASP A 71 -14.72 -8.71 23.08
CA ASP A 71 -15.51 -9.47 22.12
C ASP A 71 -14.62 -9.92 20.96
N ILE A 72 -14.45 -11.24 20.82
CA ILE A 72 -13.59 -11.84 19.81
C ILE A 72 -14.14 -11.61 18.40
N PHE A 73 -15.46 -11.55 18.23
CA PHE A 73 -16.09 -11.28 16.93
C PHE A 73 -15.87 -9.83 16.50
N LEU A 74 -15.98 -8.87 17.41
CA LEU A 74 -15.65 -7.48 17.12
C LEU A 74 -14.16 -7.31 16.78
N GLY A 75 -13.27 -8.00 17.49
CA GLY A 75 -11.83 -8.00 17.17
C GLY A 75 -11.53 -8.51 15.77
N ARG A 76 -12.20 -9.59 15.33
CA ARG A 76 -12.07 -10.09 13.94
C ARG A 76 -12.61 -9.09 12.92
N GLN A 77 -13.81 -8.55 13.14
CA GLN A 77 -14.40 -7.55 12.24
C GLN A 77 -13.53 -6.29 12.12
N TYR A 78 -12.95 -5.84 13.23
CA TYR A 78 -12.01 -4.73 13.25
C TYR A 78 -10.80 -5.01 12.36
N ARG A 79 -10.16 -6.18 12.49
CA ARG A 79 -9.00 -6.57 11.65
C ARG A 79 -9.37 -6.66 10.17
N GLU A 80 -10.54 -7.19 9.83
CA GLU A 80 -11.01 -7.22 8.45
C GLU A 80 -11.19 -5.81 7.85
N ALA A 81 -11.81 -4.90 8.61
CA ALA A 81 -11.94 -3.51 8.21
C ALA A 81 -10.56 -2.81 8.12
N ASN A 82 -9.65 -3.11 9.05
CA ASN A 82 -8.32 -2.50 9.10
C ASN A 82 -7.42 -2.93 7.94
N LYS A 83 -7.50 -4.19 7.48
CA LYS A 83 -6.84 -4.64 6.25
C LYS A 83 -7.36 -3.87 5.03
N SER A 84 -8.69 -3.74 4.91
CA SER A 84 -9.30 -3.00 3.81
C SER A 84 -8.89 -1.53 3.83
N LEU A 85 -8.86 -0.91 5.01
CA LEU A 85 -8.37 0.44 5.20
C LEU A 85 -6.92 0.58 4.74
N GLY A 86 -6.03 -0.34 5.14
CA GLY A 86 -4.63 -0.34 4.70
C GLY A 86 -4.51 -0.38 3.18
N ASN A 87 -5.25 -1.26 2.53
CA ASN A 87 -5.27 -1.39 1.07
C ASN A 87 -5.67 -0.07 0.38
N TRP A 88 -6.81 0.52 0.77
CA TRP A 88 -7.29 1.78 0.19
C TRP A 88 -6.40 2.97 0.51
N THR A 89 -5.82 3.01 1.71
CA THR A 89 -4.90 4.08 2.12
C THR A 89 -3.67 4.10 1.23
N TYR A 90 -3.07 2.94 0.96
CA TYR A 90 -1.90 2.86 0.07
C TYR A 90 -2.26 3.27 -1.37
N ARG A 91 -3.36 2.75 -1.92
CA ARG A 91 -3.83 3.14 -3.27
C ARG A 91 -4.12 4.63 -3.37
N SER A 92 -4.80 5.20 -2.39
CA SER A 92 -5.13 6.63 -2.36
C SER A 92 -3.87 7.49 -2.35
N LYS A 93 -2.87 7.12 -1.55
CA LYS A 93 -1.57 7.81 -1.49
C LYS A 93 -0.90 7.82 -2.87
N THR A 94 -0.82 6.68 -3.53
CA THR A 94 -0.15 6.62 -4.83
C THR A 94 -0.96 7.27 -5.95
N LEU A 95 -2.29 7.17 -5.92
CA LEU A 95 -3.14 7.88 -6.88
C LEU A 95 -3.01 9.40 -6.74
N GLN A 96 -2.88 9.94 -5.53
CA GLN A 96 -2.57 11.36 -5.31
C GLN A 96 -1.19 11.76 -5.87
N GLN A 97 -0.20 10.86 -5.78
CA GLN A 97 1.10 11.08 -6.41
C GLN A 97 0.95 11.13 -7.94
N ILE A 98 0.22 10.18 -8.53
CA ILE A 98 -0.07 10.16 -9.99
C ILE A 98 -0.81 11.43 -10.40
N GLU A 99 -1.86 11.83 -9.68
CA GLU A 99 -2.61 13.07 -9.93
C GLU A 99 -1.68 14.30 -9.93
N SER A 100 -0.74 14.36 -8.99
CA SER A 100 0.26 15.43 -8.89
C SER A 100 1.26 15.44 -10.06
N LEU A 101 1.53 14.28 -10.70
CA LEU A 101 2.40 14.22 -11.88
C LEU A 101 1.74 14.88 -13.08
N PHE A 102 0.45 14.60 -13.31
CA PHE A 102 -0.29 15.19 -14.43
C PHE A 102 -0.63 16.67 -14.18
N ASN A 103 -0.98 17.02 -12.94
CA ASN A 103 -1.26 18.39 -12.50
C ASN A 103 -2.21 19.15 -13.45
N GLU A 104 -3.22 18.46 -13.97
CA GLU A 104 -4.22 19.04 -14.88
C GLU A 104 -5.49 19.43 -14.09
N PRO A 105 -6.03 20.65 -14.30
CA PRO A 105 -5.60 21.68 -15.26
C PRO A 105 -4.44 22.57 -14.76
N GLY A 106 -3.59 23.05 -15.67
CA GLY A 106 -2.49 23.98 -15.37
C GLY A 106 -1.76 24.49 -16.61
N ASP A 107 -0.96 25.56 -16.45
CA ASP A 107 -0.31 26.29 -17.56
C ASP A 107 0.89 25.56 -18.19
N ASN A 108 1.44 24.56 -17.50
CA ASN A 108 2.61 23.78 -17.89
C ASN A 108 2.29 22.28 -17.85
N THR A 109 1.26 21.87 -18.59
CA THR A 109 0.73 20.50 -18.65
C THR A 109 0.87 19.93 -20.06
N LEU A 110 0.71 18.62 -20.18
CA LEU A 110 0.72 17.94 -21.48
C LEU A 110 -0.42 18.45 -22.37
N GLY A 111 -1.63 18.64 -21.82
CA GLY A 111 -2.75 19.23 -22.55
C GLY A 111 -2.44 20.62 -23.12
N THR A 112 -1.81 21.50 -22.34
CA THR A 112 -1.41 22.83 -22.81
C THR A 112 -0.32 22.76 -23.89
N ALA A 113 0.65 21.85 -23.76
CA ALA A 113 1.70 21.65 -24.77
C ALA A 113 1.14 21.12 -26.09
N LEU A 114 0.16 20.20 -26.04
CA LEU A 114 -0.57 19.72 -27.22
C LEU A 114 -1.32 20.85 -27.92
N ASN A 115 -2.03 21.70 -27.17
CA ASN A 115 -2.73 22.85 -27.75
C ASN A 115 -1.75 23.81 -28.46
N ARG A 116 -0.64 24.17 -27.80
CA ARG A 116 0.40 25.03 -28.43
C ARG A 116 1.03 24.41 -29.68
N PHE A 117 1.15 23.08 -29.72
CA PHE A 117 1.63 22.38 -30.90
C PHE A 117 0.64 22.51 -32.07
N TRP A 118 -0.66 22.32 -31.81
CA TRP A 118 -1.69 22.50 -32.84
C TRP A 118 -1.85 23.95 -33.28
N ASP A 119 -1.74 24.92 -32.36
CA ASP A 119 -1.75 26.34 -32.69
C ASP A 119 -0.60 26.70 -33.64
N ALA A 120 0.61 26.15 -33.40
CA ALA A 120 1.74 26.38 -34.29
C ALA A 120 1.53 25.80 -35.70
N TRP A 121 0.86 24.64 -35.82
CA TRP A 121 0.47 24.10 -37.12
C TRP A 121 -0.59 24.97 -37.82
N SER A 122 -1.55 25.49 -37.05
CA SER A 122 -2.54 26.44 -37.56
C SER A 122 -1.86 27.71 -38.09
N ASP A 123 -0.95 28.31 -37.34
CA ASP A 123 -0.19 29.48 -37.77
C ASP A 123 0.63 29.19 -39.04
N LEU A 124 1.28 28.01 -39.10
CA LEU A 124 2.04 27.57 -40.27
C LEU A 124 1.14 27.42 -41.52
N SER A 125 -0.08 26.91 -41.37
CA SER A 125 -1.02 26.76 -42.48
C SER A 125 -1.42 28.10 -43.10
N THR A 126 -1.51 29.17 -42.27
CA THR A 126 -1.86 30.51 -42.74
C THR A 126 -0.68 31.24 -43.40
N ASN A 127 0.54 31.02 -42.89
CA ASN A 127 1.76 31.62 -43.41
C ASN A 127 2.94 30.61 -43.34
N PRO A 128 3.23 29.87 -44.42
CA PRO A 128 4.21 28.77 -44.42
C PRO A 128 5.68 29.24 -44.54
N ASP A 129 6.06 30.27 -43.77
CA ASP A 129 7.42 30.83 -43.75
C ASP A 129 8.39 30.05 -42.83
N ALA A 130 9.69 30.37 -42.91
CA ALA A 130 10.71 29.71 -42.09
C ALA A 130 10.53 29.94 -40.58
N THR A 131 9.92 31.05 -40.18
CA THR A 131 9.69 31.41 -38.77
C THR A 131 8.63 30.49 -38.16
N ASN A 132 7.49 30.31 -38.84
CA ASN A 132 6.41 29.44 -38.40
C ASN A 132 6.81 27.97 -38.45
N ARG A 133 7.63 27.56 -39.42
CA ARG A 133 8.22 26.19 -39.45
C ARG A 133 9.09 25.93 -38.23
N ARG A 134 9.91 26.90 -37.85
CA ARG A 134 10.72 26.83 -36.63
C ARG A 134 9.84 26.79 -35.37
N ALA A 135 8.74 27.55 -35.36
CA ALA A 135 7.79 27.54 -34.26
C ALA A 135 7.16 26.15 -34.05
N VAL A 136 6.71 25.49 -35.12
CA VAL A 136 6.19 24.11 -35.08
C VAL A 136 7.21 23.15 -34.49
N LEU A 137 8.46 23.20 -34.96
CA LEU A 137 9.53 22.34 -34.43
C LEU A 137 9.78 22.58 -32.94
N ASN A 138 9.77 23.84 -32.50
CA ASN A 138 9.96 24.19 -31.09
C ASN A 138 8.80 23.68 -30.21
N ARG A 139 7.54 23.86 -30.65
CA ARG A 139 6.37 23.36 -29.92
C ARG A 139 6.27 21.85 -29.91
N ALA A 140 6.68 21.20 -31.00
CA ALA A 140 6.82 19.74 -31.05
C ALA A 140 7.81 19.24 -29.99
N ASN A 141 8.98 19.87 -29.89
CA ASN A 141 9.98 19.52 -28.88
C ASN A 141 9.48 19.77 -27.45
N GLU A 142 8.78 20.88 -27.19
CA GLU A 142 8.13 21.17 -25.90
C GLU A 142 7.17 20.04 -25.52
N MET A 143 6.25 19.68 -26.41
CA MET A 143 5.31 18.58 -26.22
C MET A 143 6.02 17.23 -25.99
N ILE A 144 7.04 16.90 -26.79
CA ILE A 144 7.83 15.68 -26.63
C ILE A 144 8.49 15.63 -25.26
N ASN A 145 9.05 16.75 -24.79
CA ASN A 145 9.67 16.81 -23.48
C ASN A 145 8.66 16.55 -22.36
N HIS A 146 7.42 17.02 -22.48
CA HIS A 146 6.36 16.70 -21.52
C HIS A 146 6.01 15.20 -21.53
N PHE A 147 5.87 14.57 -22.70
CA PHE A 147 5.67 13.11 -22.78
C PHE A 147 6.79 12.34 -22.09
N LYS A 148 8.05 12.70 -22.36
CA LYS A 148 9.22 12.07 -21.76
C LYS A 148 9.27 12.26 -20.25
N GLN A 149 9.04 13.48 -19.77
CA GLN A 149 9.03 13.80 -18.35
C GLN A 149 7.98 12.98 -17.61
N LEU A 150 6.75 12.90 -18.12
CA LEU A 150 5.69 12.09 -17.51
C LEU A 150 6.03 10.60 -17.52
N ALA A 151 6.60 10.09 -18.62
CA ALA A 151 7.04 8.70 -18.70
C ALA A 151 8.12 8.39 -17.64
N THR A 152 9.15 9.23 -17.54
CA THR A 152 10.21 9.08 -16.52
C THR A 152 9.65 9.18 -15.10
N GLN A 153 8.74 10.13 -14.83
CA GLN A 153 8.14 10.27 -13.50
C GLN A 153 7.27 9.07 -13.11
N LEU A 154 6.56 8.45 -14.06
CA LEU A 154 5.83 7.20 -13.82
C LEU A 154 6.78 6.03 -13.55
N ASP A 155 7.93 5.98 -14.22
CA ASP A 155 8.98 4.97 -13.99
C ASP A 155 9.66 5.12 -12.64
N ASP A 156 9.93 6.36 -12.23
CA ASP A 156 10.47 6.69 -10.92
C ASP A 156 9.46 6.31 -9.82
N LEU A 157 8.17 6.61 -10.03
CA LEU A 157 7.11 6.22 -9.11
C LEU A 157 6.98 4.70 -9.01
N TYR A 158 7.02 3.98 -10.13
CA TYR A 158 7.04 2.52 -10.15
C TYR A 158 8.20 1.96 -9.31
N THR A 159 9.41 2.50 -9.52
CA THR A 159 10.62 2.06 -8.81
C THR A 159 10.55 2.36 -7.31
N ALA A 160 9.97 3.51 -6.94
CA ALA A 160 9.74 3.87 -5.55
C ALA A 160 8.74 2.91 -4.87
N VAL A 161 7.61 2.62 -5.52
CA VAL A 161 6.60 1.66 -5.02
C VAL A 161 7.18 0.24 -4.95
N ASP A 162 8.00 -0.18 -5.90
CA ASP A 162 8.68 -1.48 -5.83
C ASP A 162 9.66 -1.53 -4.65
N LYS A 163 10.37 -0.44 -4.35
CA LYS A 163 11.25 -0.35 -3.18
C LYS A 163 10.49 -0.35 -1.86
N ASP A 164 9.28 0.22 -1.81
CA ASP A 164 8.42 0.17 -0.62
C ASP A 164 8.14 -1.29 -0.19
N LEU A 165 8.17 -2.26 -1.12
CA LEU A 165 7.98 -3.68 -0.79
C LEU A 165 9.07 -4.22 0.15
N ASP A 166 10.33 -3.80 -0.04
CA ASP A 166 11.44 -4.17 0.85
C ASP A 166 11.28 -3.58 2.25
N THR A 167 10.89 -2.30 2.33
CA THR A 167 10.57 -1.66 3.62
C THR A 167 9.42 -2.38 4.31
N MET A 168 8.34 -2.66 3.58
CA MET A 168 7.16 -3.36 4.10
C MET A 168 7.52 -4.77 4.62
N SER A 169 8.38 -5.51 3.92
CA SER A 169 8.83 -6.83 4.38
C SER A 169 9.58 -6.76 5.73
N LYS A 170 10.39 -5.72 5.93
CA LYS A 170 11.13 -5.51 7.19
C LYS A 170 10.19 -5.14 8.32
N ASP A 171 9.21 -4.30 8.06
CA ASP A 171 8.19 -3.92 9.04
C ASP A 171 7.35 -5.14 9.46
N ILE A 172 6.96 -5.99 8.50
CA ILE A 172 6.26 -7.25 8.77
C ILE A 172 7.13 -8.18 9.63
N ASN A 173 8.39 -8.40 9.27
CA ASN A 173 9.31 -9.25 10.04
C ASN A 173 9.55 -8.72 11.47
N SER A 174 9.62 -7.40 11.62
CA SER A 174 9.74 -6.77 12.94
C SER A 174 8.51 -7.05 13.81
N LEU A 175 7.31 -6.86 13.27
CA LEU A 175 6.06 -7.14 13.98
C LEU A 175 5.90 -8.63 14.32
N THR A 176 6.21 -9.53 13.40
CA THR A 176 6.10 -10.98 13.62
C THR A 176 7.10 -11.46 14.67
N SER A 177 8.33 -10.93 14.68
CA SER A 177 9.33 -11.18 15.72
C SER A 177 8.86 -10.73 17.10
N VAL A 178 8.30 -9.51 17.21
CA VAL A 178 7.74 -9.01 18.48
C VAL A 178 6.56 -9.88 18.95
N ILE A 179 5.68 -10.31 18.04
CA ILE A 179 4.56 -11.21 18.37
C ILE A 179 5.07 -12.55 18.91
N ALA A 180 6.10 -13.14 18.29
CA ALA A 180 6.70 -14.40 18.74
C ALA A 180 7.34 -14.27 20.13
N GLN A 181 8.04 -13.16 20.40
CA GLN A 181 8.58 -12.85 21.73
C GLN A 181 7.48 -12.71 22.79
N LEU A 182 6.39 -12.01 22.46
CA LEU A 182 5.23 -11.87 23.35
C LEU A 182 4.53 -13.20 23.59
N ASN A 183 4.41 -14.06 22.58
CA ASN A 183 3.87 -15.41 22.75
C ASN A 183 4.70 -16.24 23.75
N ASN A 184 6.04 -16.16 23.68
CA ASN A 184 6.91 -16.84 24.65
C ASN A 184 6.67 -16.33 26.09
N GLN A 185 6.62 -15.01 26.27
CA GLN A 185 6.35 -14.41 27.58
C GLN A 185 4.96 -14.77 28.13
N ILE A 186 3.94 -14.78 27.26
CA ILE A 186 2.57 -15.19 27.60
C ILE A 186 2.56 -16.65 28.02
N ALA A 187 3.12 -17.55 27.21
CA ALA A 187 3.18 -18.98 27.53
C ALA A 187 3.86 -19.21 28.89
N ALA A 188 5.01 -18.56 29.14
CA ALA A 188 5.73 -18.67 30.41
C ALA A 188 4.90 -18.21 31.63
N GLN A 189 4.11 -17.12 31.48
CA GLN A 189 3.27 -16.60 32.56
C GLN A 189 1.99 -17.44 32.77
N GLU A 190 1.41 -17.98 31.69
CA GLU A 190 0.17 -18.76 31.73
C GLU A 190 0.37 -20.22 32.19
N LEU A 191 1.60 -20.75 32.12
CA LEU A 191 1.97 -22.03 32.76
C LEU A 191 1.63 -22.05 34.26
N GLY A 192 1.69 -20.90 34.94
CA GLY A 192 1.34 -20.76 36.36
C GLY A 192 -0.17 -20.66 36.63
N GLY A 193 -1.03 -20.87 35.64
CA GLY A 193 -2.49 -20.74 35.75
C GLY A 193 -3.00 -19.30 35.87
N LYS A 194 -2.15 -18.31 35.59
CA LYS A 194 -2.49 -16.87 35.64
C LYS A 194 -2.56 -16.31 34.23
N THR A 195 -3.58 -15.53 33.89
CA THR A 195 -3.69 -14.90 32.58
C THR A 195 -2.74 -13.71 32.43
N ALA A 196 -2.02 -13.64 31.32
CA ALA A 196 -1.06 -12.58 31.02
C ALA A 196 -1.72 -11.40 30.29
N ASN A 197 -2.70 -10.75 30.93
CA ASN A 197 -3.59 -9.75 30.27
C ASN A 197 -2.83 -8.64 29.54
N ASP A 198 -1.86 -7.99 30.18
CA ASP A 198 -1.17 -6.84 29.56
C ASP A 198 -0.24 -7.26 28.41
N LEU A 199 0.32 -8.48 28.46
CA LEU A 199 1.10 -9.04 27.35
C LEU A 199 0.21 -9.43 26.18
N ARG A 200 -0.99 -9.95 26.46
CA ARG A 200 -2.02 -10.22 25.45
C ARG A 200 -2.48 -8.94 24.77
N ASP A 201 -2.73 -7.86 25.52
CA ASP A 201 -3.06 -6.54 24.98
C ASP A 201 -1.97 -6.02 24.03
N LYS A 202 -0.70 -6.08 24.45
CA LYS A 202 0.44 -5.70 23.58
C LYS A 202 0.51 -6.54 22.31
N ARG A 203 0.34 -7.87 22.42
CA ARG A 203 0.36 -8.76 21.27
C ARG A 203 -0.78 -8.45 20.31
N ASP A 204 -1.97 -8.25 20.84
CA ASP A 204 -3.14 -7.92 20.04
C ASP A 204 -2.98 -6.59 19.30
N LEU A 205 -2.35 -5.59 19.94
CA LEU A 205 -1.99 -4.34 19.27
C LEU A 205 -1.00 -4.57 18.11
N MET A 206 0.01 -5.43 18.28
CA MET A 206 0.95 -5.77 17.20
C MET A 206 0.25 -6.50 16.06
N ILE A 207 -0.69 -7.41 16.37
CA ILE A 207 -1.52 -8.10 15.38
C ILE A 207 -2.42 -7.09 14.64
N ASP A 208 -2.98 -6.11 15.35
CA ASP A 208 -3.80 -5.07 14.75
C ASP A 208 -2.97 -4.18 13.82
N GLN A 209 -1.74 -3.81 14.20
CA GLN A 209 -0.80 -3.12 13.31
C GLN A 209 -0.45 -3.97 12.08
N LEU A 210 -0.13 -5.26 12.28
CA LEU A 210 0.17 -6.20 11.22
C LEU A 210 -1.02 -6.37 10.25
N SER A 211 -2.25 -6.38 10.76
CA SER A 211 -3.46 -6.46 9.94
C SER A 211 -3.65 -5.26 9.03
N ASN A 212 -3.09 -4.10 9.35
CA ASN A 212 -3.12 -2.97 8.42
C ASN A 212 -2.17 -3.21 7.23
N LEU A 213 -1.04 -3.89 7.45
CA LEU A 213 -0.03 -4.14 6.43
C LEU A 213 -0.39 -5.30 5.49
N ILE A 214 -0.92 -6.41 6.04
CA ILE A 214 -1.17 -7.67 5.31
C ILE A 214 -2.50 -8.32 5.66
N ASP A 215 -2.95 -9.26 4.82
CA ASP A 215 -4.08 -10.15 5.11
C ASP A 215 -3.72 -11.22 6.15
N VAL A 216 -3.70 -10.78 7.41
CA VAL A 216 -3.37 -11.63 8.55
C VAL A 216 -4.54 -12.49 9.02
N ARG A 217 -4.29 -13.77 9.32
CA ARG A 217 -5.21 -14.65 10.05
C ARG A 217 -4.54 -15.16 11.30
N THR A 218 -5.29 -15.24 12.39
CA THR A 218 -4.73 -15.65 13.69
C THR A 218 -5.50 -16.82 14.29
N ILE A 219 -4.77 -17.78 14.84
CA ILE A 219 -5.33 -18.93 15.55
C ILE A 219 -4.73 -18.94 16.95
N GLU A 220 -5.57 -18.88 17.98
CA GLU A 220 -5.13 -18.92 19.37
C GLU A 220 -5.16 -20.36 19.90
N HIS A 221 -4.11 -20.75 20.61
CA HIS A 221 -3.93 -22.08 21.19
C HIS A 221 -4.29 -22.12 22.67
N SER A 222 -4.47 -23.32 23.21
CA SER A 222 -4.86 -23.53 24.61
C SER A 222 -3.79 -23.09 25.64
N ASN A 223 -2.54 -22.99 25.22
CA ASN A 223 -1.42 -22.47 26.03
C ASN A 223 -1.31 -20.92 25.96
N GLY A 224 -2.25 -20.27 25.28
CA GLY A 224 -2.30 -18.82 25.13
C GLY A 224 -1.44 -18.25 24.00
N THR A 225 -0.65 -19.06 23.29
CA THR A 225 0.10 -18.57 22.11
C THR A 225 -0.82 -18.38 20.91
N VAL A 226 -0.40 -17.54 19.96
CA VAL A 226 -1.13 -17.30 18.72
C VAL A 226 -0.26 -17.64 17.52
N THR A 227 -0.77 -18.48 16.63
CA THR A 227 -0.22 -18.67 15.29
C THR A 227 -0.73 -17.58 14.37
N VAL A 228 0.17 -16.97 13.61
CA VAL A 228 -0.12 -15.89 12.65
C VAL A 228 0.14 -16.42 11.24
N LEU A 229 -0.86 -16.30 10.37
CA LEU A 229 -0.81 -16.76 8.99
C LEU A 229 -1.03 -15.60 8.02
N MET A 230 -0.39 -15.69 6.86
CA MET A 230 -0.67 -14.88 5.67
C MET A 230 -0.95 -15.84 4.51
N GLY A 231 -2.18 -15.85 4.02
CA GLY A 231 -2.63 -16.88 3.10
C GLY A 231 -2.49 -18.29 3.70
N ALA A 232 -1.65 -19.12 3.10
CA ALA A 232 -1.34 -20.47 3.57
C ALA A 232 -0.02 -20.56 4.39
N MET A 233 0.75 -19.47 4.47
CA MET A 233 2.07 -19.46 5.09
C MET A 233 2.00 -18.92 6.51
N MET A 234 2.83 -19.46 7.40
CA MET A 234 2.73 -19.27 8.85
C MET A 234 3.81 -18.34 9.38
N LEU A 235 3.60 -17.03 9.39
CA LEU A 235 4.60 -16.05 9.81
C LEU A 235 5.04 -16.17 11.28
N VAL A 236 4.17 -16.67 12.16
CA VAL A 236 4.51 -16.95 13.56
C VAL A 236 3.87 -18.27 13.97
N ASP A 237 4.65 -19.14 14.61
CA ASP A 237 4.14 -20.32 15.31
C ASP A 237 4.64 -20.36 16.74
N GLY A 238 3.75 -20.16 17.71
CA GLY A 238 4.16 -20.11 19.11
C GLY A 238 5.24 -19.04 19.34
N SER A 239 6.44 -19.48 19.74
CA SER A 239 7.60 -18.62 20.01
C SER A 239 8.50 -18.39 18.79
N ASP A 240 8.21 -19.02 17.66
CA ASP A 240 9.04 -18.95 16.46
C ASP A 240 8.43 -17.97 15.46
N ALA A 241 9.26 -17.07 14.95
CA ALA A 241 8.92 -16.17 13.85
C ALA A 241 9.66 -16.62 12.59
N PHE A 242 8.95 -16.61 11.48
CA PHE A 242 9.51 -16.94 10.19
C PHE A 242 9.51 -15.68 9.32
N GLU A 243 10.66 -15.41 8.71
CA GLU A 243 10.86 -14.18 7.96
C GLU A 243 10.41 -14.32 6.51
N ILE A 244 10.09 -13.18 5.92
CA ILE A 244 9.85 -13.02 4.50
C ILE A 244 10.91 -12.11 3.90
N SER A 245 11.21 -12.29 2.62
CA SER A 245 12.18 -11.49 1.88
C SER A 245 11.53 -10.85 0.66
N ALA A 246 11.96 -9.62 0.34
CA ALA A 246 11.60 -8.94 -0.90
C ALA A 246 12.76 -9.08 -1.90
N ASP A 247 12.85 -10.24 -2.54
CA ASP A 247 13.95 -10.56 -3.45
C ASP A 247 13.68 -10.04 -4.86
N VAL A 248 14.72 -9.50 -5.50
CA VAL A 248 14.64 -9.06 -6.89
C VAL A 248 14.68 -10.29 -7.79
N LYS A 249 13.58 -10.54 -8.50
CA LYS A 249 13.50 -11.58 -9.54
C LYS A 249 13.47 -10.92 -10.91
N LEU A 250 14.07 -11.60 -11.89
CA LEU A 250 13.99 -11.20 -13.29
C LEU A 250 12.74 -11.86 -13.88
N GLU A 251 11.69 -11.08 -14.11
CA GLU A 251 10.43 -11.56 -14.67
C GLU A 251 10.22 -10.88 -16.03
N SER A 252 10.18 -11.68 -17.10
CA SER A 252 10.02 -11.17 -18.48
C SER A 252 11.02 -10.08 -18.89
N GLY A 253 12.26 -10.14 -18.37
CA GLY A 253 13.32 -9.16 -18.66
C GLY A 253 13.27 -7.90 -17.80
N VAL A 254 12.27 -7.76 -16.92
CA VAL A 254 12.15 -6.65 -15.96
C VAL A 254 12.55 -7.13 -14.57
N GLN A 255 13.37 -6.34 -13.87
CA GLN A 255 13.68 -6.58 -12.46
C GLN A 255 12.47 -6.14 -11.62
N LYS A 256 11.90 -7.08 -10.88
CA LYS A 256 10.73 -6.85 -10.02
C LYS A 256 10.98 -7.50 -8.66
N ARG A 257 10.65 -6.80 -7.57
CA ARG A 257 10.71 -7.43 -6.25
C ARG A 257 9.51 -8.34 -6.05
N SER A 258 9.77 -9.58 -5.68
CA SER A 258 8.76 -10.54 -5.28
C SER A 258 8.85 -10.76 -3.78
N LEU A 259 7.70 -10.85 -3.11
CA LEU A 259 7.67 -11.21 -1.70
C LEU A 259 7.70 -12.74 -1.60
N THR A 260 8.79 -13.27 -1.05
CA THR A 260 9.02 -14.70 -0.91
C THR A 260 9.19 -15.09 0.54
N TRP A 261 8.88 -16.35 0.82
CA TRP A 261 9.21 -16.94 2.11
C TRP A 261 10.72 -17.16 2.23
N GLN A 262 11.34 -16.67 3.31
CA GLN A 262 12.79 -16.65 3.42
C GLN A 262 13.40 -18.05 3.22
N GLY A 263 14.44 -18.12 2.39
CA GLY A 263 15.14 -19.37 2.08
C GLY A 263 14.40 -20.29 1.11
N THR A 264 13.30 -19.83 0.52
CA THR A 264 12.55 -20.57 -0.52
C THR A 264 12.16 -19.65 -1.67
N ASP A 265 11.78 -20.25 -2.80
CA ASP A 265 11.24 -19.53 -3.94
C ASP A 265 9.71 -19.38 -3.90
N VAL A 266 9.08 -19.75 -2.78
CA VAL A 266 7.62 -19.72 -2.64
C VAL A 266 7.15 -18.26 -2.51
N GLU A 267 6.41 -17.81 -3.52
CA GLU A 267 5.80 -16.48 -3.52
C GLU A 267 4.60 -16.41 -2.57
N LEU A 268 4.49 -15.28 -1.88
CA LEU A 268 3.48 -15.05 -0.87
C LEU A 268 2.28 -14.33 -1.47
N ALA A 269 1.15 -15.04 -1.54
CA ALA A 269 -0.12 -14.44 -1.94
C ALA A 269 -0.68 -13.58 -0.81
N ASN A 270 -0.92 -12.30 -1.11
CA ASN A 270 -1.55 -11.37 -0.19
C ASN A 270 -2.71 -10.63 -0.86
N ASN A 271 -3.92 -10.81 -0.32
CA ASN A 271 -5.15 -10.32 -0.95
C ASN A 271 -5.67 -9.00 -0.35
N ASN A 272 -5.13 -8.55 0.78
CA ASN A 272 -5.61 -7.35 1.48
C ASN A 272 -4.50 -6.67 2.30
N GLY A 273 -4.79 -5.53 2.93
CA GLY A 273 -3.77 -4.72 3.62
C GLY A 273 -2.98 -3.83 2.66
N GLN A 274 -2.09 -2.99 3.21
CA GLN A 274 -1.24 -2.09 2.44
C GLN A 274 -0.42 -2.82 1.35
N LEU A 275 0.07 -4.02 1.65
CA LEU A 275 0.80 -4.84 0.69
C LEU A 275 -0.02 -5.14 -0.57
N ALA A 276 -1.32 -5.44 -0.44
CA ALA A 276 -2.16 -5.67 -1.62
C ALA A 276 -2.41 -4.39 -2.43
N GLY A 277 -2.51 -3.25 -1.74
CA GLY A 277 -2.60 -1.93 -2.38
C GLY A 277 -1.33 -1.58 -3.16
N LEU A 278 -0.16 -1.88 -2.57
CA LEU A 278 1.14 -1.73 -3.20
C LEU A 278 1.24 -2.59 -4.45
N LEU A 279 0.98 -3.89 -4.35
CA LEU A 279 1.08 -4.82 -5.47
C LEU A 279 0.12 -4.44 -6.60
N GLU A 280 -1.14 -4.09 -6.29
CA GLU A 280 -2.09 -3.68 -7.33
C GLU A 280 -1.66 -2.37 -8.01
N THR A 281 -1.14 -1.42 -7.23
CA THR A 281 -0.70 -0.14 -7.77
C THR A 281 0.51 -0.29 -8.68
N ARG A 282 1.51 -1.06 -8.24
CA ARG A 282 2.71 -1.37 -9.01
C ARG A 282 2.40 -2.18 -10.27
N ASP A 283 1.59 -3.23 -10.13
CA ASP A 283 1.43 -4.22 -11.21
C ASP A 283 0.29 -3.90 -12.17
N LYS A 284 -0.65 -3.02 -11.79
CA LYS A 284 -1.81 -2.67 -12.62
C LYS A 284 -1.98 -1.17 -12.83
N ILE A 285 -2.00 -0.37 -11.76
CA ILE A 285 -2.39 1.04 -11.85
C ILE A 285 -1.33 1.86 -12.60
N ILE A 286 -0.08 1.85 -12.14
CA ILE A 286 1.00 2.62 -12.78
C ILE A 286 1.22 2.15 -14.23
N PRO A 287 1.32 0.83 -14.52
CA PRO A 287 1.42 0.35 -15.90
C PRO A 287 0.25 0.78 -16.78
N ALA A 288 -0.98 0.81 -16.28
CA ALA A 288 -2.14 1.27 -17.05
C ALA A 288 -2.06 2.76 -17.41
N TYR A 289 -1.51 3.62 -16.53
CA TYR A 289 -1.27 5.03 -16.87
C TYR A 289 -0.12 5.19 -17.87
N ARG A 290 0.95 4.39 -17.74
CA ARG A 290 2.03 4.37 -18.72
C ARG A 290 1.51 3.96 -20.10
N GLU A 291 0.68 2.93 -20.17
CA GLU A 291 0.10 2.48 -21.45
C GLU A 291 -0.78 3.55 -22.08
N LYS A 292 -1.64 4.21 -21.30
CA LYS A 292 -2.44 5.34 -21.81
C LYS A 292 -1.59 6.49 -22.36
N LEU A 293 -0.47 6.81 -21.69
CA LEU A 293 0.47 7.83 -22.16
C LEU A 293 1.12 7.41 -23.50
N ASN A 294 1.50 6.12 -23.62
CA ASN A 294 2.05 5.54 -24.84
C ASN A 294 1.04 5.50 -25.98
N GLU A 295 -0.21 5.13 -25.70
CA GLU A 295 -1.32 5.15 -26.67
C GLU A 295 -1.56 6.56 -27.21
N LEU A 296 -1.56 7.57 -26.34
CA LEU A 296 -1.69 8.97 -26.73
C LEU A 296 -0.52 9.42 -27.62
N ALA A 297 0.73 9.14 -27.22
CA ALA A 297 1.91 9.45 -28.01
C ALA A 297 1.85 8.77 -29.38
N LYS A 298 1.45 7.49 -29.43
CA LYS A 298 1.31 6.72 -30.66
C LYS A 298 0.24 7.27 -31.57
N ALA A 299 -0.90 7.70 -31.03
CA ALA A 299 -1.95 8.35 -31.80
C ALA A 299 -1.43 9.64 -32.45
N VAL A 300 -0.75 10.50 -31.69
CA VAL A 300 -0.16 11.75 -32.21
C VAL A 300 0.84 11.46 -33.33
N VAL A 301 1.80 10.55 -33.11
CA VAL A 301 2.79 10.18 -34.12
C VAL A 301 2.13 9.65 -35.38
N THR A 302 1.22 8.69 -35.24
CA THR A 302 0.59 8.01 -36.37
C THR A 302 -0.20 8.99 -37.23
N GLN A 303 -1.01 9.86 -36.61
CA GLN A 303 -1.86 10.81 -37.33
C GLN A 303 -1.03 11.92 -37.99
N VAL A 304 -0.06 12.50 -37.27
CA VAL A 304 0.79 13.55 -37.84
C VAL A 304 1.66 13.01 -38.97
N ASN A 305 2.27 11.83 -38.80
CA ASN A 305 3.11 11.23 -39.84
C ASN A 305 2.30 10.85 -41.09
N ALA A 306 1.06 10.38 -40.93
CA ALA A 306 0.21 10.06 -42.07
C ALA A 306 -0.11 11.30 -42.91
N LEU A 307 -0.43 12.43 -42.27
CA LEU A 307 -0.69 13.70 -42.95
C LEU A 307 0.59 14.31 -43.53
N HIS A 308 1.68 14.32 -42.75
CA HIS A 308 2.95 14.91 -43.17
C HIS A 308 3.54 14.22 -44.40
N ARG A 309 3.45 12.89 -44.49
CA ARG A 309 3.91 12.12 -45.67
C ARG A 309 3.16 12.47 -46.94
N ALA A 310 1.89 12.86 -46.84
CA ALA A 310 1.05 13.22 -47.99
C ALA A 310 1.31 14.66 -48.49
N GLY A 311 1.95 15.50 -47.69
CA GLY A 311 2.25 16.88 -48.04
C GLY A 311 3.61 17.09 -48.68
N TYR A 312 3.85 18.34 -49.05
CA TYR A 312 5.08 18.83 -49.65
C TYR A 312 5.77 19.86 -48.75
N GLY A 313 7.09 19.70 -48.58
CA GLY A 313 7.98 20.68 -47.99
C GLY A 313 8.24 21.87 -48.92
N LEU A 314 8.90 22.90 -48.39
CA LEU A 314 9.28 24.10 -49.15
C LEU A 314 10.29 23.79 -50.27
N ASP A 315 11.04 22.70 -50.12
CA ASP A 315 11.99 22.17 -51.10
C ASP A 315 11.37 21.09 -52.02
N ASN A 316 10.04 20.96 -52.03
CA ASN A 316 9.27 19.92 -52.70
C ASN A 316 9.55 18.47 -52.24
N THR A 317 10.21 18.28 -51.09
CA THR A 317 10.30 16.95 -50.47
C THR A 317 8.93 16.46 -50.02
N THR A 318 8.71 15.15 -50.10
CA THR A 318 7.45 14.50 -49.74
C THR A 318 7.72 13.07 -49.25
N GLY A 319 6.74 12.42 -48.62
CA GLY A 319 6.87 11.05 -48.12
C GLY A 319 7.75 10.91 -46.87
N ILE A 320 8.10 12.01 -46.21
CA ILE A 320 8.90 12.04 -44.97
C ILE A 320 7.98 12.01 -43.76
N ASP A 321 8.33 11.23 -42.74
CA ASP A 321 7.64 11.23 -41.44
C ASP A 321 8.11 12.42 -40.57
N PHE A 322 7.18 13.11 -39.91
CA PHE A 322 7.50 14.24 -39.02
C PHE A 322 8.19 13.76 -37.73
N PHE A 323 7.60 12.77 -37.08
CA PHE A 323 8.16 12.06 -35.93
C PHE A 323 8.87 10.79 -36.38
N ASP A 324 9.85 10.32 -35.62
CA ASP A 324 10.56 9.08 -35.95
C ASP A 324 9.60 7.87 -35.96
N PRO A 325 9.45 7.17 -37.10
CA PRO A 325 8.57 6.01 -37.21
C PRO A 325 9.00 4.81 -36.34
N ASN A 326 10.25 4.80 -35.86
CA ASN A 326 10.79 3.72 -35.02
C ASN A 326 10.64 3.98 -33.52
N PHE A 327 9.91 5.04 -33.11
CA PHE A 327 9.58 5.24 -31.70
C PHE A 327 8.86 4.01 -31.12
N GLN A 328 9.03 3.77 -29.83
CA GLN A 328 8.48 2.60 -29.13
C GLN A 328 7.42 3.03 -28.11
N ASP A 329 7.65 4.14 -27.42
CA ASP A 329 6.84 4.63 -26.31
C ASP A 329 6.96 6.15 -26.14
N ALA A 330 6.26 6.71 -25.15
CA ALA A 330 6.34 8.13 -24.84
C ALA A 330 7.74 8.58 -24.37
N ALA A 331 8.53 7.68 -23.76
CA ALA A 331 9.85 7.99 -23.23
C ALA A 331 10.91 8.16 -24.34
N ASN A 332 10.74 7.48 -25.48
CA ASN A 332 11.67 7.57 -26.61
C ASN A 332 11.16 8.41 -27.79
N LEU A 333 9.98 9.03 -27.66
CA LEU A 333 9.39 9.90 -28.67
C LEU A 333 10.37 10.99 -29.15
N ARG A 334 10.48 11.19 -30.47
CA ARG A 334 11.36 12.21 -31.05
C ARG A 334 10.91 12.63 -32.43
N ILE A 335 11.31 13.83 -32.85
CA ILE A 335 11.18 14.31 -34.22
C ILE A 335 12.15 13.51 -35.11
N ASN A 336 11.77 13.24 -36.35
CA ASN A 336 12.63 12.63 -37.34
C ASN A 336 13.86 13.52 -37.60
N THR A 337 15.05 12.92 -37.64
CA THR A 337 16.30 13.65 -37.85
C THR A 337 16.32 14.42 -39.17
N GLU A 338 15.67 13.90 -40.21
CA GLU A 338 15.57 14.59 -41.49
C GLU A 338 14.86 15.95 -41.37
N ILE A 339 13.89 16.07 -40.47
CA ILE A 339 13.13 17.31 -40.21
C ILE A 339 13.93 18.26 -39.30
N THR A 340 14.68 17.72 -38.34
CA THR A 340 15.49 18.56 -37.46
C THR A 340 16.70 19.16 -38.17
N ASP A 341 17.26 18.43 -39.14
CA ASP A 341 18.41 18.86 -39.93
C ASP A 341 18.02 19.92 -40.97
N ASP A 342 16.79 19.84 -41.53
CA ASP A 342 16.26 20.84 -42.46
C ASP A 342 14.76 21.10 -42.24
N ILE A 343 14.46 22.29 -41.69
CA ILE A 343 13.07 22.72 -41.43
C ILE A 343 12.26 22.95 -42.71
N ASN A 344 12.90 23.07 -43.87
CA ASN A 344 12.20 23.23 -45.14
C ASN A 344 11.45 21.96 -45.54
N LYS A 345 11.87 20.80 -45.02
CA LYS A 345 11.22 19.50 -45.22
C LYS A 345 9.93 19.31 -44.42
N ILE A 346 9.59 20.26 -43.54
CA ILE A 346 8.28 20.25 -42.87
C ILE A 346 7.21 20.40 -43.96
N ALA A 347 6.31 19.45 -44.09
CA ALA A 347 5.26 19.48 -45.09
C ALA A 347 4.16 20.48 -44.67
N ALA A 348 3.83 21.42 -45.54
CA ALA A 348 2.76 22.40 -45.29
C ALA A 348 1.91 22.72 -46.54
N ALA A 349 2.15 22.03 -47.67
CA ALA A 349 1.41 22.22 -48.91
C ALA A 349 0.85 20.89 -49.44
N ALA A 350 -0.34 20.93 -50.05
CA ALA A 350 -1.00 19.77 -50.67
C ALA A 350 -0.48 19.44 -52.08
N VAL A 351 0.26 20.35 -52.71
CA VAL A 351 0.83 20.20 -54.07
C VAL A 351 2.26 20.73 -54.12
N PRO A 352 3.09 20.28 -55.08
CA PRO A 352 4.41 20.86 -55.33
C PRO A 352 4.33 22.36 -55.62
N ASP A 353 5.31 23.13 -55.14
CA ASP A 353 5.39 24.60 -55.26
C ASP A 353 4.15 25.36 -54.70
N GLY A 354 3.36 24.70 -53.85
CA GLY A 354 2.17 25.30 -53.25
C GLY A 354 2.53 26.41 -52.25
N TYR A 355 2.13 27.64 -52.55
CA TYR A 355 2.07 28.73 -51.57
C TYR A 355 0.74 28.67 -50.78
N ALA A 356 0.57 29.55 -49.78
CA ALA A 356 -0.49 29.59 -48.75
C ALA A 356 -1.95 29.28 -49.15
N GLN A 357 -2.30 29.25 -50.44
CA GLN A 357 -3.62 28.86 -50.94
C GLN A 357 -3.85 27.34 -51.02
N ASN A 358 -2.79 26.52 -50.85
CA ASN A 358 -2.84 25.05 -50.92
C ASN A 358 -2.36 24.37 -49.61
N ALA A 359 -2.50 25.02 -48.45
CA ALA A 359 -2.05 24.48 -47.18
C ALA A 359 -2.88 23.25 -46.72
N LEU A 360 -2.20 22.26 -46.13
CA LEU A 360 -2.78 21.01 -45.62
C LEU A 360 -3.34 21.17 -44.20
#